data_AF-A0A9D1F6S7-F1
#
_entry.id   AF-A0A9D1F6S7-F1
#
_cell.length_a   1.000
_cell.length_b   1.000
_cell.length_c   1.000
_cell.angle_alpha   90.00
_cell.angle_beta   90.00
_cell.angle_gamma   90.00
#
_symmetry.space_group_name_H-M   'P 1'
#
loop_
_entity.id
_entity.type
_entity.pdbx_description
1 polymer ?
#
loop_
_entity_poly.entity_id
_entity_poly.type
_entity_poly.pdbx_seq_one_letter_code
_entity_poly.pdbx_strand_id
1 'polypeptide(L)' 'MYRGMQQATLSSIRNLMVSLNMTEDQAMAALQLSDTDKEKYRELLRQEQ' A
#
# COMPACT_ATOMS: atom_id res chain seq x y z
N MET A 1 10.42 9.02 -12.79
CA MET A 1 10.40 7.55 -12.59
C MET A 1 9.82 7.13 -11.24
N TYR A 2 10.07 7.84 -10.12
CA TYR A 2 9.56 7.45 -8.78
C TYR A 2 8.03 7.39 -8.59
N ARG A 3 7.24 8.22 -9.29
CA ARG A 3 5.76 8.22 -9.16
C ARG A 3 5.10 6.95 -9.65
N GLY A 4 5.60 6.35 -10.74
CA GLY A 4 5.02 5.12 -11.29
C GLY A 4 5.17 3.92 -10.36
N MET A 5 6.31 3.82 -9.67
CA MET A 5 6.57 2.75 -8.71
C MET A 5 5.71 2.91 -7.44
N GLN A 6 5.50 4.15 -6.98
CA GLN A 6 4.58 4.44 -5.87
C GLN A 6 3.13 4.07 -6.20
N GLN A 7 2.64 4.46 -7.38
CA GLN A 7 1.29 4.11 -7.84
C GLN A 7 1.11 2.60 -7.98
N ALA A 8 2.09 1.89 -8.56
CA ALA A 8 2.03 0.44 -8.69
C ALA A 8 1.96 -0.27 -7.32
N THR A 9 2.69 0.25 -6.33
CA THR A 9 2.66 -0.28 -4.96
C THR A 9 1.31 -0.02 -4.30
N LEU A 10 0.78 1.21 -4.42
CA LEU A 10 -0.57 1.57 -3.96
C LEU A 10 -1.65 0.68 -4.56
N SER A 11 -1.62 0.46 -5.87
CA SER A 11 -2.55 -0.45 -6.55
C SER A 11 -2.42 -1.88 -6.04
N SER A 12 -1.20 -2.35 -5.77
CA SER A 12 -0.97 -3.68 -5.21
C SER A 12 -1.54 -3.81 -3.80
N ILE A 13 -1.34 -2.80 -2.94
CA ILE A 13 -1.92 -2.76 -1.58
C ILE A 13 -3.45 -2.83 -1.66
N ARG A 14 -4.09 -2.01 -2.50
CA ARG A 14 -5.56 -2.03 -2.68
C ARG A 14 -6.06 -3.38 -3.19
N ASN A 15 -5.36 -3.95 -4.17
CA ASN A 15 -5.75 -5.24 -4.73
C ASN A 15 -5.71 -6.35 -3.67
N LEU A 16 -4.71 -6.34 -2.78
CA LEU A 16 -4.65 -7.26 -1.64
C LEU A 16 -5.80 -7.02 -0.66
N MET A 17 -6.10 -5.76 -0.35
CA MET A 17 -7.22 -5.41 0.53
C MET A 17 -8.57 -5.88 -0.02
N VAL A 18 -8.84 -5.64 -1.30
CA VAL A 18 -10.13 -5.99 -1.92
C VAL A 18 -10.23 -7.49 -2.24
N SER A 19 -9.17 -8.07 -2.82
CA SER A 19 -9.23 -9.46 -3.32
C SER A 19 -9.08 -10.49 -2.21
N LEU A 20 -8.31 -10.17 -1.16
CA LEU A 20 -8.02 -11.09 -0.06
C LEU A 20 -8.64 -10.63 1.26
N ASN A 21 -9.48 -9.58 1.22
CA ASN A 21 -10.15 -8.99 2.38
C ASN A 21 -9.16 -8.62 3.51
N MET A 22 -7.94 -8.23 3.12
CA MET A 22 -6.87 -7.88 4.04
C MET A 22 -7.05 -6.45 4.56
N THR A 23 -6.63 -6.22 5.80
CA THR A 23 -6.45 -4.85 6.28
C THR A 23 -5.26 -4.19 5.58
N GLU A 24 -5.21 -2.86 5.64
CA GLU A 24 -4.09 -2.07 5.13
C GLU A 24 -2.74 -2.60 5.63
N ASP A 25 -2.65 -2.88 6.93
CA ASP A 25 -1.44 -3.40 7.57
C ASP A 25 -1.05 -4.79 7.11
N GLN A 26 -2.04 -5.67 6.91
CA GLN A 26 -1.81 -7.01 6.38
C GLN A 26 -1.33 -6.95 4.93
N ALA A 27 -1.93 -6.10 4.11
CA ALA A 27 -1.53 -5.91 2.72
C ALA A 27 -0.10 -5.33 2.62
N MET A 28 0.25 -4.34 3.43
CA MET A 28 1.60 -3.78 3.47
C MET A 28 2.64 -4.76 4.01
N ALA A 29 2.27 -5.58 5.00
CA ALA A 29 3.13 -6.66 5.52
C ALA A 29 3.35 -7.76 4.45
N ALA A 30 2.33 -8.10 3.67
CA ALA A 30 2.45 -9.06 2.57
C ALA A 30 3.38 -8.55 1.45
N LEU A 31 3.44 -7.24 1.24
CA LEU A 31 4.41 -6.59 0.34
C LEU A 31 5.79 -6.37 0.96
N GLN A 32 5.99 -6.83 2.20
CA GLN A 32 7.25 -6.73 2.94
C GLN A 32 7.78 -5.28 3.01
N LEU A 33 6.88 -4.30 3.09
CA LEU A 33 7.26 -2.90 3.21
C LEU A 33 7.98 -2.66 4.54
N SER A 34 9.01 -1.83 4.52
CA SER A 34 9.67 -1.34 5.74
C SER A 34 8.70 -0.49 6.56
N ASP A 35 8.93 -0.34 7.86
CA ASP A 35 8.02 0.49 8.69
C ASP A 35 8.01 1.95 8.23
N THR A 36 9.13 2.46 7.73
CA THR A 36 9.23 3.78 7.10
C THR A 36 8.38 3.89 5.83
N ASP A 37 8.36 2.85 5.00
CA ASP A 37 7.52 2.83 3.79
C ASP A 37 6.04 2.66 4.15
N LYS A 38 5.71 1.84 5.16
CA LYS A 38 4.33 1.65 5.62
C LYS A 38 3.69 2.96 6.01
N GLU A 39 4.39 3.80 6.77
CA GLU A 39 3.86 5.11 7.20
C GLU A 39 3.55 6.01 5.99
N LYS A 40 4.47 6.05 5.02
CA LYS A 40 4.28 6.80 3.77
C LYS A 40 3.10 6.28 2.95
N TYR A 41 2.97 4.96 2.78
CA TYR A 41 1.86 4.39 2.00
C TYR A 41 0.52 4.51 2.73
N ARG A 42 0.51 4.52 4.08
CA ARG A 42 -0.69 4.85 4.87
C ARG A 42 -1.18 6.27 4.61
N GLU A 43 -0.29 7.24 4.63
CA GLU A 43 -0.66 8.63 4.33
C GLU A 43 -1.20 8.76 2.91
N LEU A 44 -0.57 8.12 1.94
CA LEU A 44 -1.02 8.14 0.54
C LEU A 44 -2.40 7.46 0.37
N LEU A 45 -2.65 6.34 1.05
CA LEU A 45 -3.95 5.66 1.03
C LEU A 45 -5.06 6.51 1.64
N ARG A 46 -4.75 7.33 2.66
CA ARG A 46 -5.70 8.28 3.26
C ARG A 46 -5.95 9.51 2.39
N GLN A 47 -4.96 9.95 1.61
CA GLN A 47 -5.10 11.10 0.70
C GLN A 47 -5.86 10.78 -0.59
N GLU A 48 -5.98 9.50 -0.95
CA GLU A 48 -6.75 9.02 -2.10
C GLU A 48 -8.11 8.40 -1.72
N GLN A 49 -8.63 8.69 -0.51
CA GLN A 49 -10.01 8.43 -0.07
C GLN A 49 -10.83 9.72 -0.11
#